data_AF-A0AAP9HBS2-F1
#
_entry.id   AF-A0AAP9HBS2-F1
#
_cell.length_a   1.000
_cell.length_b   1.000
_cell.length_c   1.000
_cell.angle_alpha   90.00
_cell.angle_beta   90.00
_cell.angle_gamma   90.00
#
_symmetry.space_group_name_H-M   'P 1'
#
loop_
_entity.id
_entity.type
_entity.pdbx_description
1 polymer ?
#
loop_
_entity_poly.entity_id
_entity_poly.type
_entity_poly.pdbx_seq_one_letter_code
_entity_poly.pdbx_strand_id
1 'polypeptide(L)'
;MLKNGVFIMLNIDEKEIQKIFSDNLRYYLKLNNKTQLDLANAIGVSKTTINNYIKGYNTPRMDKVDKICNYLRITKSDLLEDKSKQKEIDIANMVNDLMDNLNNNQALMYSGELMGDVTKELVLASIEQAARIAMARHKSENDD
;
A
#
# COMPACT_ATOMS: atom_id res chain seq x y z
N MET A 1 24.17 -16.37 26.82
CA MET A 1 23.09 -17.05 26.10
C MET A 1 21.77 -16.45 26.54
N LEU A 2 21.15 -15.61 25.71
CA LEU A 2 19.78 -15.14 25.88
C LEU A 2 18.98 -15.58 24.65
N LYS A 3 17.80 -16.11 24.96
CA LYS A 3 16.92 -16.90 24.11
C LYS A 3 16.22 -15.99 23.09
N ASN A 4 16.38 -16.33 21.80
CA ASN A 4 15.32 -16.50 20.78
C ASN A 4 13.95 -15.80 20.99
N GLY A 5 13.92 -14.51 21.29
CA GLY A 5 12.80 -13.62 20.92
C GLY A 5 13.21 -13.01 19.59
N VAL A 6 12.59 -13.31 18.44
CA VAL A 6 11.21 -13.00 18.09
C VAL A 6 10.76 -14.04 17.04
N PHE A 7 10.24 -15.20 17.49
CA PHE A 7 9.74 -16.28 16.61
C PHE A 7 8.21 -16.23 16.43
N ILE A 8 7.54 -15.11 16.75
CA ILE A 8 6.08 -15.03 16.65
C ILE A 8 5.67 -13.63 16.17
N MET A 9 5.44 -13.47 14.86
CA MET A 9 4.22 -12.87 14.32
C MET A 9 4.23 -12.90 12.78
N LEU A 10 3.12 -13.39 12.22
CA LEU A 10 2.74 -13.46 10.79
C LEU A 10 3.29 -14.65 9.99
N ASN A 11 2.53 -15.76 10.04
CA ASN A 11 2.46 -16.77 8.97
C ASN A 11 1.92 -16.11 7.69
N ILE A 12 2.74 -15.31 7.02
CA ILE A 12 2.55 -15.03 5.60
C ILE A 12 3.12 -16.27 4.89
N ASP A 13 2.30 -16.92 4.05
CA ASP A 13 2.75 -18.07 3.24
C ASP A 13 4.04 -17.65 2.50
N GLU A 14 5.09 -18.46 2.60
CA GLU A 14 6.37 -18.20 1.93
C GLU A 14 6.14 -17.93 0.43
N LYS A 15 5.14 -18.59 -0.17
CA LYS A 15 4.72 -18.36 -1.55
C LYS A 15 4.15 -16.96 -1.78
N GLU A 16 3.37 -16.44 -0.83
CA GLU A 16 2.85 -15.07 -0.90
C GLU A 16 3.99 -14.05 -0.82
N ILE A 17 4.96 -14.25 0.08
CA ILE A 17 6.15 -13.38 0.16
C ILE A 17 6.94 -13.42 -1.15
N GLN A 18 7.18 -14.62 -1.70
CA GLN A 18 7.87 -14.81 -2.97
C GLN A 18 7.12 -14.14 -4.12
N LYS A 19 5.79 -14.23 -4.14
CA LYS A 19 4.93 -13.62 -5.14
C LYS A 19 4.99 -12.09 -5.06
N ILE A 20 4.78 -11.50 -3.88
CA ILE A 20 4.86 -10.05 -3.66
C ILE A 20 6.22 -9.51 -4.12
N PHE A 21 7.30 -10.15 -3.68
CA PHE A 21 8.65 -9.74 -4.07
C PHE A 21 8.87 -9.83 -5.59
N SER A 22 8.43 -10.93 -6.20
CA SER A 22 8.54 -11.19 -7.63
C SER A 22 7.77 -10.15 -8.47
N ASP A 23 6.54 -9.84 -8.09
CA ASP A 23 5.68 -8.84 -8.73
C ASP A 23 6.29 -7.44 -8.64
N ASN A 24 6.70 -7.03 -7.44
CA ASN A 24 7.31 -5.73 -7.19
C ASN A 24 8.65 -5.57 -7.92
N LEU A 25 9.51 -6.59 -7.90
CA LEU A 25 10.80 -6.53 -8.58
C LEU A 25 10.63 -6.38 -10.10
N ARG A 26 9.69 -7.10 -10.71
CA ARG A 26 9.36 -6.93 -12.14
C ARG A 26 8.90 -5.51 -12.44
N TYR A 27 8.00 -4.98 -11.60
CA TYR A 27 7.47 -3.64 -11.75
C TYR A 27 8.60 -2.59 -11.74
N TYR A 28 9.48 -2.62 -10.75
CA TYR A 28 10.55 -1.63 -10.62
C TYR A 28 11.67 -1.77 -11.65
N LEU A 29 11.95 -2.99 -12.14
CA LEU A 29 12.84 -3.16 -13.30
C LEU A 29 12.27 -2.49 -14.54
N LYS A 30 10.97 -2.69 -14.82
CA LYS A 30 10.30 -2.05 -15.95
C LYS A 30 10.24 -0.53 -15.80
N LEU A 31 9.88 -0.03 -14.62
CA LEU A 31 9.78 1.40 -14.33
C LEU A 31 11.13 2.12 -14.52
N ASN A 32 12.24 1.48 -14.14
CA ASN A 32 13.59 2.02 -14.26
C ASN A 32 14.27 1.70 -15.61
N ASN A 33 13.55 1.10 -16.57
CA ASN A 33 14.11 0.63 -17.85
C ASN A 33 15.37 -0.25 -17.67
N LYS A 34 15.36 -1.15 -16.69
CA LYS A 34 16.47 -2.07 -16.39
C LYS A 34 16.14 -3.50 -16.78
N THR A 35 17.13 -4.19 -17.34
CA THR A 35 17.04 -5.62 -17.62
C THR A 35 17.44 -6.43 -16.40
N GLN A 36 17.07 -7.73 -16.40
CA GLN A 36 17.55 -8.67 -15.39
C GLN A 36 19.08 -8.80 -15.39
N LEU A 37 19.71 -8.64 -16.56
CA LEU A 37 21.17 -8.70 -16.69
C LEU A 37 21.83 -7.48 -16.03
N ASP A 38 21.26 -6.29 -16.20
CA ASP A 38 21.76 -5.08 -15.54
C ASP A 38 21.72 -5.22 -14.03
N LEU A 39 20.62 -5.74 -13.49
CA LEU A 39 20.48 -5.98 -12.06
C LEU A 39 21.48 -7.04 -11.57
N ALA A 40 21.62 -8.14 -12.31
CA ALA A 40 22.57 -9.21 -11.98
C ALA A 40 24.00 -8.67 -11.85
N ASN A 41 24.43 -7.87 -12.84
CA ASN A 41 25.73 -7.22 -12.85
C ASN A 41 25.89 -6.23 -11.69
N ALA A 42 24.87 -5.41 -11.42
CA ALA A 42 24.92 -4.39 -10.38
C ALA A 42 25.04 -4.96 -8.96
N ILE A 43 24.37 -6.09 -8.66
CA ILE A 43 24.35 -6.66 -7.30
C ILE A 43 25.30 -7.85 -7.13
N GLY A 44 26.07 -8.19 -8.18
CA GLY A 44 27.08 -9.24 -8.20
C GLY A 44 26.48 -10.63 -7.99
N VAL A 45 25.52 -11.02 -8.85
CA VAL A 45 24.92 -12.35 -8.88
C VAL A 45 24.72 -12.82 -10.32
N SER A 46 24.40 -14.10 -10.52
CA SER A 46 24.11 -14.62 -11.86
C SER A 46 22.75 -14.14 -12.38
N LYS A 47 22.60 -14.05 -13.70
CA LYS A 47 21.28 -13.79 -14.34
C LYS A 47 20.25 -14.85 -13.95
N THR A 48 20.67 -16.10 -13.78
CA THR A 48 19.80 -17.20 -13.31
C THR A 48 19.24 -16.92 -11.92
N THR A 49 20.05 -16.37 -11.02
CA THR A 49 19.62 -15.96 -9.68
C THR A 49 18.53 -14.90 -9.76
N ILE A 50 18.71 -13.87 -10.59
CA ILE A 50 17.67 -12.84 -10.81
C ILE A 50 16.42 -13.46 -11.44
N ASN A 51 16.58 -14.37 -12.41
CA ASN A 51 15.43 -15.05 -13.01
C ASN A 51 14.64 -15.86 -11.98
N ASN A 52 15.29 -16.52 -11.01
CA ASN A 52 14.60 -17.25 -9.95
C ASN A 52 13.80 -16.31 -9.03
N TYR A 53 14.35 -15.14 -8.69
CA TYR A 53 13.63 -14.09 -7.97
C TYR A 53 12.43 -13.58 -8.77
N ILE A 54 12.64 -13.33 -10.06
CA ILE A 54 11.58 -12.92 -10.97
C ILE A 54 10.54 -14.03 -11.16
N LYS A 55 10.88 -15.32 -11.08
CA LYS A 55 9.88 -16.40 -11.16
C LYS A 55 9.19 -16.69 -9.83
N GLY A 56 9.64 -16.08 -8.74
CA GLY A 56 9.11 -16.33 -7.39
C GLY A 56 9.51 -17.72 -6.87
N TYR A 57 10.61 -18.30 -7.33
CA TYR A 57 11.09 -19.59 -6.82
C TYR A 57 11.78 -19.45 -5.47
N ASN A 58 12.35 -18.28 -5.21
CA ASN A 58 12.94 -17.92 -3.94
C ASN A 58 13.03 -16.40 -3.81
N THR A 59 13.25 -15.95 -2.58
CA THR A 59 13.51 -14.55 -2.23
C THR A 59 15.00 -14.34 -1.91
N PRO A 60 15.58 -13.18 -2.25
CA PRO A 60 16.94 -12.85 -1.85
C PRO A 60 17.07 -12.71 -0.33
N ARG A 61 18.27 -12.96 0.18
CA ARG A 61 18.64 -12.55 1.54
C ARG A 61 18.68 -11.02 1.65
N MET A 62 18.58 -10.51 2.88
CA MET A 62 18.47 -9.07 3.14
C MET A 62 19.63 -8.24 2.58
N ASP A 63 20.87 -8.78 2.55
CA ASP A 63 22.02 -8.11 1.94
C ASP A 63 21.84 -7.87 0.44
N LYS A 64 21.14 -8.77 -0.26
CA LYS A 64 20.80 -8.62 -1.67
C LYS A 64 19.58 -7.72 -1.86
N VAL A 65 18.60 -7.76 -0.95
CA VAL A 65 17.48 -6.80 -0.93
C VAL A 65 18.02 -5.37 -0.85
N ASP A 66 18.95 -5.10 0.08
CA ASP A 66 19.59 -3.79 0.22
C ASP A 66 20.26 -3.32 -1.08
N LYS A 67 20.97 -4.22 -1.77
CA LYS A 67 21.62 -3.90 -3.04
C LYS A 67 20.63 -3.60 -4.16
N ILE A 68 19.51 -4.34 -4.22
CA ILE A 68 18.43 -4.09 -5.18
C ILE A 68 17.81 -2.72 -4.92
N CYS A 69 17.48 -2.40 -3.67
CA CYS A 69 16.96 -1.10 -3.25
C CYS A 69 17.87 0.05 -3.67
N ASN A 70 19.16 -0.05 -3.38
CA ASN A 70 20.15 0.97 -3.74
C ASN A 70 20.27 1.15 -5.26
N TYR A 71 20.26 0.05 -6.02
CA TYR A 71 20.38 0.10 -7.47
C TYR A 71 19.13 0.69 -8.16
N LEU A 72 17.94 0.33 -7.69
CA LEU A 72 16.67 0.78 -8.26
C LEU A 72 16.14 2.08 -7.63
N ARG A 73 16.83 2.61 -6.61
CA ARG A 73 16.45 3.81 -5.82
C ARG A 73 15.05 3.67 -5.19
N ILE A 74 14.80 2.55 -4.54
CA ILE A 74 13.52 2.22 -3.86
C ILE A 74 13.76 1.78 -2.42
N THR A 75 12.71 1.73 -1.62
CA THR A 75 12.75 1.26 -0.23
C THR A 75 12.53 -0.26 -0.12
N LYS A 76 12.73 -0.83 1.07
CA LYS A 76 12.42 -2.24 1.35
C LYS A 76 10.92 -2.52 1.28
N SER A 77 10.10 -1.61 1.81
CA SER A 77 8.63 -1.68 1.74
C SER A 77 8.16 -1.80 0.28
N ASP A 78 8.78 -1.05 -0.64
CA ASP A 78 8.46 -1.14 -2.06
C ASP A 78 8.67 -2.55 -2.67
N LEU A 79 9.59 -3.34 -2.13
CA LEU A 79 9.84 -4.70 -2.59
C LEU A 79 9.06 -5.76 -1.81
N LEU A 80 8.89 -5.57 -0.50
CA LEU A 80 8.44 -6.63 0.41
C LEU A 80 6.96 -6.53 0.80
N GLU A 81 6.33 -5.38 0.59
CA GLU A 81 4.93 -5.16 0.96
C GLU A 81 4.01 -5.23 -0.26
N ASP A 82 2.82 -5.79 -0.04
CA ASP A 82 1.76 -5.79 -1.02
C ASP A 82 1.05 -4.42 -1.02
N LYS A 83 1.45 -3.54 -1.94
CA LYS A 83 0.80 -2.24 -2.15
C LYS A 83 -0.42 -2.32 -3.06
N SER A 84 -0.74 -3.50 -3.62
CA SER A 84 -1.92 -3.67 -4.46
C SER A 84 -3.23 -3.65 -3.65
N LYS A 85 -3.17 -4.00 -2.36
CA LYS A 85 -4.30 -3.88 -1.42
C LYS A 85 -4.56 -2.45 -0.94
N GLN A 86 -3.66 -1.51 -1.21
CA GLN A 86 -3.89 -0.08 -0.96
C GLN A 86 -4.67 0.60 -2.11
N LYS A 87 -5.13 -0.16 -3.10
CA LYS A 87 -5.89 0.35 -4.25
C LYS A 87 -7.41 0.27 -4.13
N GLU A 88 -7.92 -0.09 -2.96
CA GLU A 88 -9.30 0.20 -2.60
C GLU A 88 -9.30 1.48 -1.75
N ILE A 89 -9.74 2.59 -2.34
CA ILE A 89 -10.15 3.74 -1.54
C ILE A 89 -11.46 3.32 -0.90
N ASP A 90 -11.39 2.88 0.34
CA ASP A 90 -12.60 2.72 1.16
C ASP A 90 -13.14 4.12 1.45
N ILE A 91 -14.09 4.55 0.60
CA ILE A 91 -14.78 5.82 0.73
C ILE A 91 -15.46 5.90 2.10
N ALA A 92 -15.90 4.78 2.68
CA ALA A 92 -16.50 4.78 4.01
C ALA A 92 -15.46 5.16 5.07
N ASN A 93 -14.26 4.59 5.04
CA ASN A 93 -13.19 4.98 5.97
C ASN A 93 -12.77 6.45 5.77
N MET A 94 -12.66 6.93 4.54
CA MET A 94 -12.33 8.33 4.27
C MET A 94 -13.42 9.30 4.76
N VAL A 95 -14.70 8.96 4.57
CA VAL A 95 -15.84 9.75 5.08
C VAL A 95 -15.88 9.72 6.60
N ASN A 96 -15.62 8.58 7.23
CA ASN A 96 -15.56 8.45 8.69
C ASN A 96 -14.40 9.26 9.27
N ASP A 97 -13.20 9.15 8.70
CA ASP A 97 -12.04 9.95 9.12
C ASP A 97 -12.31 11.45 8.97
N LEU A 98 -12.95 11.86 7.86
CA LEU A 98 -13.37 13.25 7.68
C LEU A 98 -14.36 13.68 8.77
N MET A 99 -15.41 12.89 9.01
CA MET A 99 -16.42 13.14 10.04
C MET A 99 -15.80 13.28 11.43
N ASP A 100 -14.91 12.37 11.81
CA ASP A 100 -14.26 12.36 13.11
C ASP A 100 -13.35 13.58 13.29
N ASN A 101 -12.58 13.96 12.27
CA ASN A 101 -11.78 15.18 12.30
C ASN A 101 -12.64 16.44 12.44
N LEU A 102 -13.77 16.50 11.74
CA LEU A 102 -14.68 17.64 11.78
C LEU A 102 -15.47 17.73 13.11
N ASN A 103 -15.76 16.60 13.75
CA ASN A 103 -16.46 16.52 15.05
C ASN A 103 -15.56 16.86 16.25
N ASN A 104 -14.23 16.82 16.11
CA ASN A 104 -13.27 17.07 17.18
C ASN A 104 -13.05 18.57 17.52
N ASN A 105 -14.13 19.33 17.70
CA ASN A 105 -14.11 20.76 18.09
C ASN A 105 -13.29 21.68 17.16
N GLN A 106 -13.06 21.27 15.92
CA GLN A 106 -12.29 22.06 14.98
C GLN A 106 -13.12 23.27 14.49
N ALA A 107 -12.49 24.45 14.46
CA ALA A 107 -13.09 25.64 13.87
C ALA A 107 -13.04 25.49 12.35
N LEU A 108 -14.20 25.28 11.72
CA LEU A 108 -14.32 25.13 10.28
C LEU A 108 -14.49 26.50 9.63
N MET A 109 -13.77 26.74 8.55
CA MET A 109 -13.79 27.99 7.81
C MET A 109 -14.26 27.73 6.39
N TYR A 110 -15.17 28.56 5.87
CA TYR A 110 -15.59 28.53 4.47
C TYR A 110 -15.59 29.93 3.92
N SER A 111 -14.94 30.11 2.77
CA SER A 111 -14.78 31.42 2.15
C SER A 111 -14.15 32.49 3.07
N GLY A 112 -13.32 32.07 4.04
CA GLY A 112 -12.70 32.96 5.02
C GLY A 112 -13.52 33.22 6.29
N GLU A 113 -14.74 32.68 6.40
CA GLU A 113 -15.61 32.87 7.54
C GLU A 113 -15.72 31.62 8.40
N LEU A 114 -15.74 31.79 9.72
CA LEU A 114 -15.98 30.68 10.65
C LEU A 114 -17.41 30.19 10.50
N MET A 115 -17.55 28.91 10.20
CA MET A 115 -18.85 28.25 10.22
C MET A 115 -19.37 28.20 11.66
N GLY A 116 -20.62 28.62 11.85
CA GLY A 116 -21.34 28.39 13.11
C GLY A 116 -21.70 26.92 13.30
N ASP A 117 -21.96 26.51 14.54
CA ASP A 117 -22.13 25.10 14.90
C ASP A 117 -23.25 24.39 14.11
N VAL A 118 -24.38 25.08 13.91
CA VAL A 118 -25.50 24.58 13.09
C VAL A 118 -25.08 24.36 11.63
N THR A 119 -24.26 25.24 11.07
CA THR A 119 -23.77 25.11 9.68
C THR A 119 -22.80 23.93 9.56
N LYS A 120 -21.94 23.71 10.56
CA LYS A 120 -21.05 22.55 10.59
C LYS A 120 -21.86 21.25 10.61
N GLU A 121 -22.85 21.16 11.49
CA GLU A 121 -23.74 19.99 11.61
C GLU A 121 -24.48 19.70 10.31
N LEU A 122 -24.97 20.73 9.62
CA LEU A 122 -25.64 20.58 8.33
C LEU A 122 -24.70 20.05 7.23
N VAL A 123 -23.48 20.56 7.16
CA VAL A 123 -22.46 20.09 6.19
C VAL A 123 -22.12 18.63 6.46
N LEU A 124 -21.92 18.24 7.71
CA LEU A 124 -21.67 16.86 8.12
C LEU A 124 -22.81 15.93 7.70
N ALA A 125 -24.05 16.26 8.08
CA ALA A 125 -25.22 15.48 7.72
C ALA A 125 -25.37 15.30 6.20
N SER A 126 -25.05 16.35 5.44
CA SER A 126 -25.10 16.32 3.97
C SER A 126 -24.07 15.35 3.37
N ILE A 127 -22.84 15.35 3.90
CA ILE A 127 -21.77 14.41 3.46
C ILE A 127 -22.17 12.97 3.79
N GLU A 128 -22.74 12.73 4.98
CA GLU A 128 -23.22 11.39 5.38
C GLU A 128 -24.31 10.87 4.44
N GLN A 129 -25.29 11.72 4.10
CA GLN A 129 -26.37 11.35 3.20
C GLN A 129 -25.85 11.02 1.81
N ALA A 130 -24.94 11.84 1.27
CA ALA A 130 -24.33 11.59 -0.03
C ALA A 130 -23.59 10.24 -0.04
N ALA A 131 -22.81 9.94 1.00
CA ALA A 131 -22.11 8.66 1.14
C ALA A 131 -23.10 7.47 1.21
N ARG A 132 -24.16 7.59 2.01
CA ARG A 132 -25.21 6.55 2.10
C ARG A 132 -25.87 6.26 0.75
N ILE A 133 -26.21 7.30 -0.01
CA ILE A 133 -26.86 7.16 -1.32
C ILE A 133 -25.91 6.46 -2.31
N ALA A 134 -24.64 6.85 -2.33
CA ALA A 134 -23.65 6.22 -3.20
C ALA A 134 -23.51 4.71 -2.91
N MET A 135 -23.44 4.33 -1.63
CA MET A 135 -23.32 2.93 -1.22
C MET A 135 -24.57 2.11 -1.50
N ALA A 136 -25.76 2.69 -1.34
CA ALA A 136 -27.02 2.02 -1.65
C ALA A 136 -27.14 1.67 -3.14
N ARG A 137 -26.69 2.56 -4.03
CA ARG A 137 -26.69 2.33 -5.49
C ARG A 137 -25.67 1.28 -5.91
N HIS A 138 -24.48 1.31 -5.32
CA HIS A 138 -23.45 0.30 -5.60
C HIS A 138 -23.91 -1.11 -5.20
N LYS A 139 -24.70 -1.25 -4.13
CA LYS A 139 -25.24 -2.55 -3.73
C LYS A 139 -26.30 -3.06 -4.72
N SER A 140 -27.18 -2.19 -5.22
CA SER A 140 -28.18 -2.59 -6.21
C SER A 140 -27.60 -2.97 -7.57
N GLU A 141 -26.50 -2.35 -8.01
CA GLU A 141 -25.86 -2.66 -9.30
C GLU A 141 -25.11 -4.00 -9.32
N ASN A 142 -24.82 -4.59 -8.16
CA ASN A 142 -24.11 -5.87 -8.03
C ASN A 142 -25.03 -7.06 -7.68
N ASP A 143 -26.33 -6.80 -7.45
CA ASP A 143 -27.34 -7.80 -7.09
C ASP A 143 -28.32 -8.15 -8.26
N ASP A 144 -28.15 -7.51 -9.45
CA ASP A 144 -28.86 -7.79 -10.73
C ASP A 144 -27.96 -8.55 -11.73
#